data_AF-A0A8B9WMS1-F1
#
_entry.id   AF-A0A8B9WMS1-F1
#
_cell.length_a   1.000
_cell.length_b   1.000
_cell.length_c   1.000
_cell.angle_alpha   90.00
_cell.angle_beta   90.00
_cell.angle_gamma   90.00
#
_symmetry.space_group_name_H-M   'P 1'
#
loop_
_entity.id
_entity.type
_entity.pdbx_description
1 polymer ?
#
loop_
_entity_poly.entity_id
_entity_poly.type
_entity_poly.pdbx_seq_one_letter_code
_entity_poly.pdbx_strand_id
1 'polypeptide(L)'
;MELGGAAGALGPGGLLLVCLCFGTLAAQAADTCPEVKLVGLEGSDKLSILRGCPGLPGAPGLKGETGAAGLKGERGLPGVPGKAGPAGPKGSTGESGQLHSCATGPRTCTELLTRGHFLSGWHTIYLPDCRPLTVLCDMDTDGGGWTVFQRRKDGSVDFFRTWTAYKQGFGSQLGEFWLGNDNIHALTAQGTSELRVDLMDFEGNHRFAKYQSFRMADEAEKYKLVLGAFVEGNAGDSLTDHGNHFFSTKDRDNDESPSNCAAQFQGAWWYHSCHSSNLNGRYLRGPHTSYANGINWKSWGRYNYSYKVSEMKLRLT
;
A
#
# COMPACT_ATOMS: atom_id res chain seq x y z
N MET A 1 -13.70 43.40 -56.82
CA MET A 1 -12.84 42.71 -55.85
C MET A 1 -12.20 43.79 -55.01
N GLU A 2 -12.90 44.17 -53.95
CA GLU A 2 -12.65 43.73 -52.55
C GLU A 2 -11.64 44.69 -51.90
N LEU A 3 -12.16 45.64 -51.10
CA LEU A 3 -12.27 45.62 -49.61
C LEU A 3 -10.91 45.99 -49.00
N GLY A 4 -10.72 47.11 -48.32
CA GLY A 4 -11.50 47.67 -47.20
C GLY A 4 -10.61 47.54 -45.94
N GLY A 5 -10.50 48.47 -45.01
CA GLY A 5 -11.08 49.79 -44.80
C GLY A 5 -10.32 50.48 -43.65
N ALA A 6 -10.47 51.80 -43.57
CA ALA A 6 -9.88 52.70 -42.60
C ALA A 6 -10.64 52.71 -41.26
N ALA A 7 -10.06 53.34 -40.22
CA ALA A 7 -10.76 54.33 -39.41
C ALA A 7 -9.82 55.08 -38.45
N GLY A 8 -9.96 56.41 -38.43
CA GLY A 8 -9.45 57.29 -37.40
C GLY A 8 -10.52 58.28 -36.95
N ALA A 9 -10.23 58.92 -35.81
CA ALA A 9 -10.70 60.21 -35.29
C ALA A 9 -12.06 60.35 -34.57
N LEU A 10 -11.93 60.57 -33.26
CA LEU A 10 -12.53 61.58 -32.35
C LEU A 10 -13.87 62.29 -32.68
N GLY A 11 -14.73 62.36 -31.65
CA GLY A 11 -15.42 63.62 -31.26
C GLY A 11 -16.89 63.48 -30.81
N PRO A 12 -17.39 64.30 -29.85
CA PRO A 12 -18.39 63.88 -28.86
C PRO A 12 -19.75 64.62 -28.92
N GLY A 13 -20.73 64.12 -28.14
CA GLY A 13 -21.87 64.89 -27.65
C GLY A 13 -23.25 64.41 -28.13
N GLY A 14 -24.21 64.26 -27.21
CA GLY A 14 -25.59 63.97 -27.59
C GLY A 14 -26.48 63.46 -26.47
N LEU A 15 -27.24 64.37 -25.89
CA LEU A 15 -28.23 64.23 -24.83
C LEU A 15 -29.50 63.45 -25.29
N LEU A 16 -30.15 62.81 -24.32
CA LEU A 16 -31.61 62.73 -24.13
C LEU A 16 -32.48 61.65 -24.83
N LEU A 17 -33.16 60.89 -23.95
CA LEU A 17 -34.60 60.56 -23.93
C LEU A 17 -35.12 59.21 -24.50
N VAL A 18 -36.13 58.72 -23.78
CA VAL A 18 -37.23 57.79 -24.10
C VAL A 18 -37.07 56.38 -23.49
N CYS A 19 -37.70 56.10 -22.34
CA CYS A 19 -39.09 55.70 -22.10
C CYS A 19 -39.38 54.22 -22.40
N LEU A 20 -39.85 53.53 -21.36
CA LEU A 20 -40.96 52.56 -21.31
C LEU A 20 -40.61 51.21 -20.66
N CYS A 21 -41.32 50.97 -19.56
CA CYS A 21 -41.46 49.72 -18.84
C CYS A 21 -42.10 48.67 -19.74
N PHE A 22 -41.65 47.41 -19.66
CA PHE A 22 -42.51 46.22 -19.67
C PHE A 22 -41.69 45.00 -19.23
N GLY A 23 -42.30 44.11 -18.44
CA GLY A 23 -41.91 42.70 -18.43
C GLY A 23 -41.30 42.18 -17.13
N THR A 24 -42.19 41.70 -16.27
CA THR A 24 -42.00 40.63 -15.27
C THR A 24 -40.87 39.64 -15.56
N LEU A 25 -40.04 39.33 -14.57
CA LEU A 25 -39.31 38.06 -14.49
C LEU A 25 -38.95 37.69 -13.05
N ALA A 26 -39.37 36.48 -12.70
CA ALA A 26 -38.80 35.50 -11.79
C ALA A 26 -38.04 35.97 -10.53
N ALA A 27 -38.54 35.49 -9.39
CA ALA A 27 -37.79 35.34 -8.15
C ALA A 27 -36.47 34.57 -8.39
N GLN A 28 -35.36 35.18 -7.99
CA GLN A 28 -34.13 34.49 -7.66
C GLN A 28 -33.68 35.01 -6.30
N ALA A 29 -33.68 34.10 -5.31
CA ALA A 29 -33.05 34.34 -4.03
C ALA A 29 -31.55 34.50 -4.25
N ALA A 30 -31.00 35.63 -3.85
CA ALA A 30 -29.57 35.87 -3.90
C ALA A 30 -28.91 35.18 -2.71
N ASP A 31 -28.39 33.97 -2.92
CA ASP A 31 -27.42 33.34 -2.02
C ASP A 31 -26.13 34.18 -2.06
N THR A 32 -25.96 35.05 -1.07
CA THR A 32 -24.77 35.89 -0.91
C THR A 32 -23.88 35.33 0.19
N CYS A 33 -22.85 34.57 -0.21
CA CYS A 33 -21.64 34.39 0.58
C CYS A 33 -20.59 35.39 0.08
N PRO A 34 -19.85 36.11 0.95
CA PRO A 34 -18.81 37.01 0.50
C PRO A 34 -17.58 36.23 0.04
N GLU A 35 -16.98 36.77 -1.02
CA GLU A 35 -15.78 36.33 -1.72
C GLU A 35 -14.54 36.28 -0.79
N VAL A 36 -13.83 35.15 -0.79
CA VAL A 36 -12.55 34.99 -0.08
C VAL A 36 -11.41 35.40 -1.01
N LYS A 37 -10.75 36.52 -0.69
CA LYS A 37 -9.58 36.99 -1.42
C LYS A 37 -8.31 36.31 -0.88
N LEU A 38 -7.76 35.38 -1.64
CA LEU A 38 -6.44 34.79 -1.40
C LEU A 38 -5.36 35.74 -1.95
N VAL A 39 -4.56 36.31 -1.06
CA VAL A 39 -3.28 36.97 -1.42
C VAL A 39 -2.17 36.03 -0.98
N GLY A 40 -1.39 35.55 -1.95
CA GLY A 40 -0.23 34.70 -1.70
C GLY A 40 0.99 35.51 -1.29
N LEU A 41 1.71 35.01 -0.27
CA LEU A 41 3.13 35.26 -0.01
C LEU A 41 3.72 33.97 0.59
N GLU A 42 4.97 33.70 0.22
CA GLU A 42 5.76 32.50 0.47
C GLU A 42 5.91 32.13 1.96
N GLY A 43 6.14 30.83 2.21
CA GLY A 43 6.85 30.35 3.40
C GLY A 43 6.00 29.85 4.57
N SER A 44 5.99 28.52 4.74
CA SER A 44 5.76 27.72 5.97
C SER A 44 4.56 28.02 6.89
N ASP A 45 3.77 26.95 7.09
CA ASP A 45 2.83 26.67 8.18
C ASP A 45 1.64 27.61 8.37
N LYS A 46 0.45 27.15 7.91
CA LYS A 46 -0.83 27.74 8.29
C LYS A 46 -1.77 26.69 8.88
N LEU A 47 -1.96 26.78 10.20
CA LEU A 47 -3.03 26.15 10.96
C LEU A 47 -4.34 26.92 10.66
N SER A 48 -5.35 26.24 10.14
CA SER A 48 -6.65 26.84 9.82
C SER A 48 -7.60 26.74 11.03
N ILE A 49 -7.91 27.86 11.69
CA ILE A 49 -9.01 27.92 12.67
C ILE A 49 -10.31 28.23 11.91
N LEU A 50 -11.18 27.23 11.78
CA LEU A 50 -12.54 27.38 11.30
C LEU A 50 -13.39 28.05 12.38
N ARG A 51 -13.72 29.34 12.22
CA ARG A 51 -14.76 30.00 13.03
C ARG A 51 -16.12 29.66 12.43
N GLY A 52 -16.85 28.75 13.08
CA GLY A 52 -18.20 28.37 12.66
C GLY A 52 -19.18 29.54 12.69
N CYS A 53 -20.14 29.52 11.76
CA CYS A 53 -21.25 30.48 11.70
C CYS A 53 -22.01 30.50 13.05
N PRO A 54 -22.51 31.66 13.51
CA PRO A 54 -23.43 31.72 14.63
C PRO A 54 -24.67 30.85 14.36
N GLY A 55 -25.12 30.10 15.37
CA GLY A 55 -26.32 29.27 15.27
C GLY A 55 -27.58 30.09 15.01
N LEU A 56 -28.53 29.49 14.29
CA LEU A 56 -29.87 30.03 14.06
C LEU A 56 -30.56 30.38 15.40
N PRO A 57 -31.35 31.48 15.49
CA PRO A 57 -32.13 31.80 16.67
C PRO A 57 -33.05 30.62 17.06
N GLY A 58 -33.17 30.36 18.37
CA GLY A 58 -34.05 29.31 18.88
C GLY A 58 -35.52 29.55 18.49
N ALA A 59 -36.23 28.47 18.15
CA ALA A 59 -37.65 28.54 17.83
C ALA A 59 -38.46 29.13 19.00
N PRO A 60 -39.54 29.91 18.74
CA PRO A 60 -40.43 30.42 19.78
C PRO A 60 -40.98 29.29 20.67
N GLY A 61 -41.07 29.54 21.97
CA GLY A 61 -41.59 28.58 22.95
C GLY A 61 -43.01 28.13 22.64
N LEU A 62 -43.30 26.85 22.88
CA LEU A 62 -44.62 26.26 22.69
C LEU A 62 -45.67 26.95 23.57
N LYS A 63 -46.82 27.27 22.97
CA LYS A 63 -48.00 27.81 23.65
C LYS A 63 -48.51 26.81 24.68
N GLY A 64 -48.81 27.28 25.90
CA GLY A 64 -49.24 26.44 27.02
C GLY A 64 -50.47 25.57 26.72
N GLU A 65 -50.48 24.39 27.31
CA GLU A 65 -51.46 23.33 27.06
C GLU A 65 -52.89 23.73 27.49
N THR A 66 -53.87 23.35 26.67
CA THR A 66 -55.30 23.43 26.96
C THR A 66 -55.66 22.49 28.12
N GLY A 67 -56.51 22.95 29.05
CA GLY A 67 -56.90 22.19 30.25
C GLY A 67 -57.47 20.79 29.97
N ALA A 68 -57.24 19.89 30.92
CA ALA A 68 -57.55 18.46 30.81
C ALA A 68 -59.02 18.18 30.46
N ALA A 69 -59.22 17.35 29.43
CA ALA A 69 -60.51 16.76 29.10
C ALA A 69 -60.95 15.73 30.15
N GLY A 70 -62.25 15.68 30.46
CA GLY A 70 -62.82 14.80 31.49
C GLY A 70 -62.57 13.31 31.25
N LEU A 71 -62.52 12.55 32.37
CA LEU A 71 -62.19 11.12 32.37
C LEU A 71 -63.16 10.30 31.53
N LYS A 72 -62.63 9.65 30.49
CA LYS A 72 -63.34 8.66 29.67
C LYS A 72 -63.44 7.34 30.43
N GLY A 73 -64.63 6.75 30.47
CA GLY A 73 -64.94 5.53 31.23
C GLY A 73 -64.01 4.35 30.94
N GLU A 74 -63.79 3.52 31.97
CA GLU A 74 -62.86 2.40 31.95
C GLU A 74 -63.17 1.42 30.81
N ARG A 75 -62.13 1.08 30.03
CA ARG A 75 -62.20 0.08 28.97
C ARG A 75 -62.11 -1.31 29.61
N GLY A 76 -63.00 -2.23 29.24
CA GLY A 76 -62.97 -3.62 29.71
C GLY A 76 -61.62 -4.30 29.48
N LEU A 77 -61.28 -5.23 30.37
CA LEU A 77 -60.00 -5.95 30.40
C LEU A 77 -59.68 -6.57 29.02
N PRO A 78 -58.47 -6.38 28.47
CA PRO A 78 -58.04 -7.06 27.25
C PRO A 78 -58.09 -8.57 27.39
N GLY A 79 -58.54 -9.27 26.34
CA GLY A 79 -58.49 -10.73 26.29
C GLY A 79 -57.07 -11.27 26.42
N VAL A 80 -56.92 -12.42 27.08
CA VAL A 80 -55.63 -13.11 27.26
C VAL A 80 -54.90 -13.29 25.91
N PRO A 81 -53.62 -12.89 25.80
CA PRO A 81 -52.84 -13.08 24.58
C PRO A 81 -52.81 -14.54 24.13
N GLY A 82 -52.98 -14.77 22.83
CA GLY A 82 -52.83 -16.11 22.24
C GLY A 82 -51.43 -16.67 22.48
N LYS A 83 -51.33 -17.99 22.72
CA LYS A 83 -50.05 -18.68 22.90
C LYS A 83 -49.16 -18.43 21.69
N ALA A 84 -47.90 -18.08 21.93
CA ALA A 84 -46.90 -17.90 20.87
C ALA A 84 -46.85 -19.14 19.98
N GLY A 85 -46.83 -18.92 18.66
CA GLY A 85 -46.62 -20.00 17.70
C GLY A 85 -45.27 -20.69 17.94
N PRO A 86 -45.11 -21.96 17.51
CA PRO A 86 -43.83 -22.64 17.61
C PRO A 86 -42.75 -21.85 16.88
N ALA A 87 -41.55 -21.81 17.46
CA ALA A 87 -40.40 -21.17 16.83
C ALA A 87 -40.19 -21.78 15.43
N GLY A 88 -40.02 -20.92 14.42
CA GLY A 88 -39.68 -21.37 13.08
C GLY A 88 -38.38 -22.20 13.09
N PRO A 89 -38.20 -23.12 12.13
CA PRO A 89 -36.98 -23.91 12.05
C PRO A 89 -35.77 -22.99 12.00
N LYS A 90 -34.80 -23.25 12.87
CA LYS A 90 -33.51 -22.55 12.89
C LYS A 90 -32.89 -22.67 11.49
N GLY A 91 -32.64 -21.54 10.83
CA GLY A 91 -31.96 -21.52 9.54
C GLY A 91 -30.66 -22.30 9.61
N SER A 92 -30.32 -23.04 8.55
CA SER A 92 -29.05 -23.77 8.46
C SER A 92 -27.89 -22.82 8.74
N THR A 93 -27.02 -23.18 9.67
CA THR A 93 -25.73 -22.53 9.89
C THR A 93 -25.05 -22.38 8.52
N GLY A 94 -24.82 -21.14 8.07
CA GLY A 94 -24.15 -20.91 6.79
C GLY A 94 -22.79 -21.60 6.78
N GLU A 95 -22.52 -22.39 5.73
CA GLU A 95 -21.18 -22.93 5.52
C GLU A 95 -20.16 -21.80 5.46
N SER A 96 -19.00 -22.08 6.06
CA SER A 96 -17.86 -21.19 6.29
C SER A 96 -17.50 -20.31 5.09
N GLY A 97 -17.82 -19.01 5.14
CA GLY A 97 -17.52 -18.04 4.08
C GLY A 97 -16.03 -17.93 3.73
N GLN A 98 -15.14 -18.36 4.63
CA GLN A 98 -13.69 -18.38 4.42
C GLN A 98 -13.23 -19.55 3.51
N LEU A 99 -13.94 -20.68 3.51
CA LEU A 99 -13.60 -21.81 2.65
C LEU A 99 -14.00 -21.52 1.20
N HIS A 100 -15.16 -20.90 0.99
CA HIS A 100 -15.59 -20.45 -0.33
C HIS A 100 -14.68 -19.37 -0.91
N SER A 101 -14.22 -18.43 -0.08
CA SER A 101 -13.31 -17.37 -0.50
C SER A 101 -11.90 -17.89 -0.86
N CYS A 102 -11.40 -18.92 -0.17
CA CYS A 102 -10.17 -19.59 -0.58
C CYS A 102 -10.31 -20.35 -1.91
N ALA A 103 -11.43 -21.04 -2.11
CA ALA A 103 -11.66 -21.86 -3.29
C ALA A 103 -11.67 -21.04 -4.59
N THR A 104 -12.14 -19.79 -4.52
CA THR A 104 -12.29 -18.89 -5.68
C THR A 104 -11.29 -17.73 -5.70
N GLY A 105 -10.61 -17.49 -4.59
CA GLY A 105 -9.67 -16.39 -4.44
C GLY A 105 -8.39 -16.56 -5.25
N PRO A 106 -7.67 -15.46 -5.53
CA PRO A 106 -6.42 -15.51 -6.27
C PRO A 106 -5.31 -16.14 -5.44
N ARG A 107 -4.45 -16.94 -6.07
CA ARG A 107 -3.26 -17.53 -5.42
C ARG A 107 -2.01 -16.67 -5.56
N THR A 108 -1.95 -15.85 -6.60
CA THR A 108 -0.76 -15.08 -6.97
C THR A 108 -1.13 -13.69 -7.49
N CYS A 109 -0.16 -12.78 -7.52
CA CYS A 109 -0.32 -11.49 -8.20
C CYS A 109 -0.52 -11.66 -9.72
N THR A 110 0.01 -12.71 -10.34
CA THR A 110 -0.27 -13.05 -11.74
C THR A 110 -1.76 -13.31 -11.98
N GLU A 111 -2.42 -14.06 -11.10
CA GLU A 111 -3.87 -14.29 -11.20
C GLU A 111 -4.68 -13.00 -10.99
N LEU A 112 -4.24 -12.12 -10.10
CA LEU A 112 -4.87 -10.81 -9.94
C LEU A 112 -4.76 -9.99 -11.23
N LEU A 113 -3.58 -9.99 -11.85
CA LEU A 113 -3.35 -9.29 -13.12
C LEU A 113 -4.26 -9.83 -14.23
N THR A 114 -4.38 -11.15 -14.38
CA THR A 114 -5.26 -11.76 -15.41
C THR A 114 -6.75 -11.52 -15.14
N ARG A 115 -7.13 -11.29 -13.88
CA ARG A 115 -8.49 -10.89 -13.47
C ARG A 115 -8.73 -9.37 -13.62
N GLY A 116 -7.78 -8.61 -14.16
CA GLY A 116 -7.95 -7.19 -14.48
C GLY A 116 -7.45 -6.21 -13.41
N HIS A 117 -6.67 -6.66 -12.43
CA HIS A 117 -6.01 -5.76 -11.47
C HIS A 117 -4.69 -5.23 -12.05
N PHE A 118 -4.76 -4.11 -12.76
CA PHE A 118 -3.60 -3.52 -13.46
C PHE A 118 -2.76 -2.55 -12.62
N LEU A 119 -3.26 -2.11 -11.46
CA LEU A 119 -2.54 -1.16 -10.62
C LEU A 119 -1.75 -1.90 -9.53
N SER A 120 -0.46 -1.57 -9.41
CA SER A 120 0.38 -2.05 -8.32
C SER A 120 -0.19 -1.62 -6.97
N GLY A 121 -0.15 -2.51 -5.99
CA GLY A 121 -0.74 -2.25 -4.68
C GLY A 121 -0.94 -3.49 -3.84
N TRP A 122 -1.44 -3.28 -2.62
CA TRP A 122 -1.69 -4.36 -1.67
C TRP A 122 -2.98 -5.09 -2.00
N HIS A 123 -2.88 -6.40 -2.16
CA HIS A 123 -4.00 -7.28 -2.49
C HIS A 123 -3.97 -8.52 -1.58
N THR A 124 -5.14 -9.13 -1.37
CA THR A 124 -5.23 -10.39 -0.63
C THR A 124 -5.16 -11.57 -1.59
N ILE A 125 -4.26 -12.51 -1.32
CA ILE A 125 -4.14 -13.81 -1.97
C ILE A 125 -4.36 -14.92 -0.95
N TYR A 126 -4.59 -16.14 -1.42
CA TYR A 126 -4.80 -17.32 -0.57
C TYR A 126 -3.67 -18.33 -0.76
N LEU A 127 -2.91 -18.57 0.30
CA LEU A 127 -1.83 -19.55 0.34
C LEU A 127 -2.37 -21.00 0.19
N PRO A 128 -1.51 -22.00 -0.05
CA PRO A 128 -1.94 -23.39 -0.24
C PRO A 128 -2.76 -23.98 0.92
N ASP A 129 -2.49 -23.53 2.15
CA ASP A 129 -3.22 -23.88 3.38
C ASP A 129 -4.53 -23.08 3.55
N CYS A 130 -4.97 -22.36 2.52
CA CYS A 130 -6.10 -21.44 2.54
C CYS A 130 -5.96 -20.23 3.46
N ARG A 131 -4.77 -19.98 4.02
CA ARG A 131 -4.54 -18.79 4.83
C ARG A 131 -4.54 -17.54 3.93
N PRO A 132 -5.35 -16.51 4.23
CA PRO A 132 -5.29 -15.26 3.51
C PRO A 132 -4.00 -14.51 3.86
N LEU A 133 -3.33 -13.97 2.84
CA LEU A 133 -2.13 -13.15 2.98
C LEU A 133 -2.27 -11.89 2.14
N THR A 134 -2.09 -10.72 2.75
CA THR A 134 -2.02 -9.46 2.01
C THR A 134 -0.59 -9.24 1.51
N VAL A 135 -0.43 -9.12 0.20
CA VAL A 135 0.87 -8.97 -0.47
C VAL A 135 0.89 -7.72 -1.33
N LEU A 136 2.08 -7.16 -1.54
CA LEU A 136 2.29 -6.09 -2.51
C LEU A 136 2.47 -6.69 -3.89
N CYS A 137 1.55 -6.39 -4.81
CA CYS A 137 1.69 -6.75 -6.21
C CYS A 137 2.32 -5.61 -7.00
N ASP A 138 3.36 -5.93 -7.76
CA ASP A 138 3.89 -5.08 -8.81
C ASP A 138 3.34 -5.56 -10.15
N MET A 139 2.47 -4.72 -10.73
CA MET A 139 1.71 -4.98 -11.95
C MET A 139 2.31 -4.29 -13.18
N ASP A 140 3.46 -3.63 -13.04
CA ASP A 140 4.05 -2.80 -14.10
C ASP A 140 5.39 -3.38 -14.59
N THR A 141 6.30 -3.69 -13.67
CA THR A 141 7.66 -4.13 -14.01
C THR A 141 7.66 -5.44 -14.80
N ASP A 142 8.34 -5.47 -15.96
CA ASP A 142 8.56 -6.69 -16.76
C ASP A 142 7.26 -7.48 -17.05
N GLY A 143 6.18 -6.77 -17.38
CA GLY A 143 4.86 -7.34 -17.67
C GLY A 143 3.97 -7.57 -16.46
N GLY A 144 4.42 -7.23 -15.25
CA GLY A 144 3.62 -7.28 -14.02
C GLY A 144 3.38 -8.68 -13.46
N GLY A 145 2.49 -8.77 -12.48
CA GLY A 145 2.13 -10.03 -11.80
C GLY A 145 3.14 -10.47 -10.74
N TRP A 146 4.06 -9.59 -10.34
CA TRP A 146 5.09 -9.88 -9.35
C TRP A 146 4.55 -9.72 -7.94
N THR A 147 4.89 -10.67 -7.06
CA THR A 147 4.63 -10.58 -5.62
C THR A 147 5.90 -10.09 -4.93
N VAL A 148 5.88 -8.86 -4.40
CA VAL A 148 7.02 -8.24 -3.71
C VAL A 148 7.08 -8.75 -2.27
N PHE A 149 8.21 -9.34 -1.88
CA PHE A 149 8.40 -9.89 -0.53
C PHE A 149 9.44 -9.15 0.31
N GLN A 150 10.25 -8.29 -0.31
CA GLN A 150 11.17 -7.38 0.37
C GLN A 150 11.10 -6.02 -0.31
N ARG A 151 11.11 -4.94 0.50
CA ARG A 151 11.21 -3.57 0.02
C ARG A 151 12.05 -2.70 0.95
N ARG A 152 13.04 -2.00 0.39
CA ARG A 152 13.84 -0.92 0.99
C ARG A 152 13.68 0.34 0.14
N LYS A 153 13.54 1.51 0.76
CA LYS A 153 13.35 2.79 0.03
C LYS A 153 13.88 4.04 0.74
N ASP A 154 13.93 4.06 2.07
CA ASP A 154 14.17 5.28 2.85
C ASP A 154 14.89 5.06 4.20
N GLY A 155 15.03 3.82 4.64
CA GLY A 155 15.62 3.45 5.93
C GLY A 155 14.70 3.72 7.12
N SER A 156 13.39 3.87 6.91
CA SER A 156 12.40 4.07 7.98
C SER A 156 12.20 2.84 8.87
N VAL A 157 12.57 1.65 8.39
CA VAL A 157 12.43 0.40 9.13
C VAL A 157 13.81 -0.20 9.43
N ASP A 158 14.03 -0.57 10.68
CA ASP A 158 15.21 -1.35 11.08
C ASP A 158 15.09 -2.79 10.57
N PHE A 159 16.10 -3.24 9.80
CA PHE A 159 16.22 -4.61 9.28
C PHE A 159 17.21 -5.46 10.09
N PHE A 160 17.95 -4.91 11.06
CA PHE A 160 18.84 -5.71 11.90
C PHE A 160 18.07 -6.43 13.02
N ARG A 161 17.20 -7.36 12.62
CA ARG A 161 16.19 -8.02 13.45
C ARG A 161 16.57 -9.47 13.79
N THR A 162 15.76 -10.08 14.65
CA THR A 162 15.95 -11.45 15.15
C THR A 162 15.34 -12.50 14.22
N TRP A 163 15.68 -13.77 14.44
CA TRP A 163 15.09 -14.91 13.73
C TRP A 163 13.56 -14.87 13.73
N THR A 164 12.96 -14.65 14.90
CA THR A 164 11.49 -14.62 15.06
C THR A 164 10.85 -13.53 14.21
N ALA A 165 11.48 -12.35 14.13
CA ALA A 165 10.98 -11.26 13.30
C ALA A 165 11.07 -11.59 11.80
N TYR A 166 12.19 -12.16 11.35
CA TYR A 166 12.35 -12.60 9.96
C TYR A 166 11.40 -13.73 9.58
N LYS A 167 11.13 -14.65 10.51
CA LYS A 167 10.14 -15.71 10.35
C LYS A 167 8.74 -15.16 10.10
N GLN A 168 8.28 -14.25 10.95
CA GLN A 168 6.91 -13.72 10.93
C GLN A 168 6.68 -12.61 9.89
N GLY A 169 7.73 -11.85 9.56
CA GLY A 169 7.64 -10.64 8.76
C GLY A 169 7.54 -9.39 9.63
N PHE A 170 7.93 -8.24 9.07
CA PHE A 170 7.95 -6.95 9.76
C PHE A 170 7.94 -5.79 8.76
N GLY A 171 7.68 -4.59 9.28
CA GLY A 171 7.69 -3.34 8.50
C GLY A 171 6.29 -2.76 8.31
N SER A 172 6.09 -2.04 7.22
CA SER A 172 4.85 -1.33 6.94
C SER A 172 4.43 -1.42 5.48
N GLN A 173 3.12 -1.54 5.25
CA GLN A 173 2.54 -1.52 3.92
C GLN A 173 2.78 -0.20 3.16
N LEU A 174 2.98 0.90 3.89
CA LEU A 174 3.25 2.22 3.31
C LEU A 174 4.74 2.45 2.96
N GLY A 175 5.62 1.55 3.39
CA GLY A 175 7.06 1.76 3.37
C GLY A 175 7.85 0.50 3.11
N GLU A 176 8.84 0.27 3.98
CA GLU A 176 9.76 -0.84 3.90
C GLU A 176 9.20 -2.05 4.66
N PHE A 177 9.43 -3.25 4.15
CA PHE A 177 9.00 -4.47 4.80
C PHE A 177 9.79 -5.70 4.37
N TRP A 178 9.72 -6.72 5.22
CA TRP A 178 10.03 -8.11 4.91
C TRP A 178 8.77 -8.93 5.13
N LEU A 179 8.31 -9.67 4.12
CA LEU A 179 7.02 -10.36 4.14
C LEU A 179 6.96 -11.50 5.17
N GLY A 180 8.11 -12.03 5.59
CA GLY A 180 8.24 -13.14 6.54
C GLY A 180 8.61 -14.44 5.86
N ASN A 181 9.57 -15.16 6.44
CA ASN A 181 10.12 -16.38 5.84
C ASN A 181 9.06 -17.49 5.73
N ASP A 182 8.14 -17.61 6.70
CA ASP A 182 7.05 -18.59 6.59
C ASP A 182 6.14 -18.29 5.40
N ASN A 183 5.89 -17.01 5.13
CA ASN A 183 5.06 -16.59 4.00
C ASN A 183 5.81 -16.81 2.67
N ILE A 184 7.09 -16.48 2.60
CA ILE A 184 7.91 -16.66 1.39
C ILE A 184 8.08 -18.16 1.07
N HIS A 185 8.30 -19.00 2.08
CA HIS A 185 8.30 -20.45 1.93
C HIS A 185 6.97 -20.94 1.34
N ALA A 186 5.83 -20.55 1.94
CA ALA A 186 4.52 -20.96 1.46
C ALA A 186 4.24 -20.52 0.01
N LEU A 187 4.67 -19.32 -0.37
CA LEU A 187 4.53 -18.78 -1.73
C LEU A 187 5.39 -19.52 -2.77
N THR A 188 6.51 -20.09 -2.35
CA THR A 188 7.48 -20.77 -3.23
C THR A 188 7.48 -22.28 -3.07
N ALA A 189 6.56 -22.82 -2.27
CA ALA A 189 6.47 -24.25 -1.99
C ALA A 189 5.95 -25.06 -3.19
N GLN A 190 5.08 -24.45 -4.01
CA GLN A 190 4.42 -25.08 -5.14
C GLN A 190 4.77 -24.37 -6.45
N GLY A 191 4.95 -25.17 -7.51
CA GLY A 191 5.37 -24.68 -8.81
C GLY A 191 6.79 -24.10 -8.82
N THR A 192 7.13 -23.44 -9.91
CA THR A 192 8.43 -22.76 -10.08
C THR A 192 8.17 -21.26 -10.09
N SER A 193 8.83 -20.52 -9.21
CA SER A 193 8.76 -19.06 -9.19
C SER A 193 10.07 -18.47 -9.68
N GLU A 194 10.05 -17.61 -10.68
CA GLU A 194 11.21 -16.78 -11.01
C GLU A 194 11.41 -15.71 -9.94
N LEU A 195 12.66 -15.27 -9.77
CA LEU A 195 13.02 -14.17 -8.87
C LEU A 195 13.55 -13.00 -9.68
N ARG A 196 13.09 -11.81 -9.32
CA ARG A 196 13.63 -10.54 -9.78
C ARG A 196 14.05 -9.68 -8.59
N VAL A 197 15.22 -9.08 -8.71
CA VAL A 197 15.74 -8.08 -7.78
C VAL A 197 15.85 -6.77 -8.54
N ASP A 198 15.16 -5.73 -8.09
CA ASP A 198 15.27 -4.37 -8.62
C ASP A 198 16.02 -3.48 -7.63
N LEU A 199 16.98 -2.70 -8.13
CA LEU A 199 17.86 -1.83 -7.36
C LEU A 199 17.87 -0.42 -7.97
N MET A 200 17.96 0.60 -7.11
CA MET A 200 18.15 2.00 -7.51
C MET A 200 19.21 2.64 -6.63
N ASP A 201 20.17 3.33 -7.24
CA ASP A 201 21.15 4.14 -6.52
C ASP A 201 20.61 5.54 -6.15
N PHE A 202 21.43 6.37 -5.50
CA PHE A 202 21.02 7.72 -5.10
C PHE A 202 21.02 8.72 -6.26
N GLU A 203 21.71 8.40 -7.35
CA GLU A 203 21.75 9.14 -8.60
C GLU A 203 20.54 8.85 -9.50
N GLY A 204 19.76 7.83 -9.17
CA GLY A 204 18.53 7.44 -9.87
C GLY A 204 18.72 6.42 -10.99
N ASN A 205 19.87 5.77 -11.06
CA ASN A 205 20.11 4.68 -11.99
C ASN A 205 19.41 3.40 -11.49
N HIS A 206 18.61 2.79 -12.37
CA HIS A 206 17.92 1.55 -12.10
C HIS A 206 18.68 0.35 -12.67
N ARG A 207 18.82 -0.70 -11.88
CA ARG A 207 19.37 -1.98 -12.31
C ARG A 207 18.57 -3.15 -11.77
N PHE A 208 18.68 -4.29 -12.43
CA PHE A 208 18.01 -5.51 -11.99
C PHE A 208 18.86 -6.76 -12.19
N ALA A 209 18.48 -7.84 -11.51
CA ALA A 209 18.95 -9.21 -11.69
C ALA A 209 17.77 -10.18 -11.67
N LYS A 210 17.73 -11.13 -12.61
CA LYS A 210 16.67 -12.13 -12.74
C LYS A 210 17.24 -13.55 -12.67
N TYR A 211 16.55 -14.42 -11.95
CA TYR A 211 16.92 -15.83 -11.74
C TYR A 211 15.77 -16.73 -12.16
N GLN A 212 16.10 -17.85 -12.79
CA GLN A 212 15.13 -18.75 -13.42
C GLN A 212 14.17 -19.36 -12.41
N SER A 213 14.65 -19.66 -11.21
CA SER A 213 13.82 -20.19 -10.14
C SER A 213 14.31 -19.70 -8.77
N PHE A 214 13.39 -19.62 -7.83
CA PHE A 214 13.62 -19.25 -6.45
C PHE A 214 12.64 -19.98 -5.56
N ARG A 215 13.20 -20.63 -4.53
CA ARG A 215 12.44 -21.26 -3.47
C ARG A 215 13.15 -21.09 -2.14
N MET A 216 12.36 -20.81 -1.12
CA MET A 216 12.81 -20.82 0.27
C MET A 216 12.32 -22.12 0.91
N ALA A 217 13.22 -22.89 1.53
CA ALA A 217 12.85 -24.08 2.29
C ALA A 217 12.08 -23.71 3.58
N ASP A 218 11.60 -24.71 4.32
CA ASP A 218 10.90 -24.48 5.58
C ASP A 218 11.85 -24.13 6.74
N GLU A 219 11.31 -23.92 7.94
CA GLU A 219 12.12 -23.61 9.13
C GLU A 219 13.01 -24.78 9.59
N ALA A 220 12.58 -26.04 9.36
CA ALA A 220 13.37 -27.21 9.73
C ALA A 220 14.66 -27.27 8.89
N GLU A 221 14.57 -26.87 7.62
CA GLU A 221 15.71 -26.59 6.75
C GLU A 221 16.22 -25.14 6.85
N LYS A 222 15.90 -24.42 7.93
CA LYS A 222 16.43 -23.09 8.24
C LYS A 222 16.25 -22.08 7.11
N TYR A 223 15.14 -22.18 6.39
CA TYR A 223 14.79 -21.34 5.25
C TYR A 223 15.86 -21.32 4.15
N LYS A 224 16.55 -22.44 3.93
CA LYS A 224 17.58 -22.60 2.88
C LYS A 224 17.17 -22.00 1.53
N LEU A 225 18.09 -21.30 0.89
CA LEU A 225 17.88 -20.76 -0.46
C LEU A 225 18.07 -21.87 -1.50
N VAL A 226 17.04 -22.10 -2.31
CA VAL A 226 17.14 -22.92 -3.53
C VAL A 226 16.97 -21.98 -4.72
N LEU A 227 18.07 -21.70 -5.41
CA LEU A 227 18.13 -20.71 -6.49
C LEU A 227 18.47 -21.40 -7.82
N GLY A 228 17.73 -21.07 -8.87
CA GLY A 228 18.01 -21.47 -10.23
C GLY A 228 19.09 -20.61 -10.89
N ALA A 229 19.37 -20.89 -12.16
CA ALA A 229 20.38 -20.16 -12.92
C ALA A 229 20.07 -18.65 -12.99
N PHE A 230 21.11 -17.82 -12.91
CA PHE A 230 21.03 -16.43 -13.31
C PHE A 230 20.65 -16.34 -14.80
N VAL A 231 19.63 -15.54 -15.11
CA VAL A 231 19.09 -15.40 -16.47
C VAL A 231 19.70 -14.17 -17.14
N GLU A 232 19.45 -13.00 -16.56
CA GLU A 232 19.88 -11.72 -17.12
C GLU A 232 19.79 -10.62 -16.06
N GLY A 233 20.37 -9.46 -16.36
CA GLY A 233 20.25 -8.27 -15.51
C GLY A 233 21.51 -7.43 -15.50
N ASN A 234 21.34 -6.12 -15.70
CA ASN A 234 22.45 -5.16 -15.71
C ASN A 234 23.05 -4.89 -14.32
N ALA A 235 22.44 -5.39 -13.22
CA ALA A 235 23.06 -5.39 -11.90
C ALA A 235 24.17 -6.45 -11.77
N GLY A 236 24.20 -7.45 -12.67
CA GLY A 236 25.05 -8.63 -12.56
C GLY A 236 24.61 -9.59 -11.45
N ASP A 237 25.29 -10.72 -11.34
CA ASP A 237 24.96 -11.76 -10.37
C ASP A 237 25.71 -11.57 -9.04
N SER A 238 24.97 -11.45 -7.95
CA SER A 238 25.49 -11.47 -6.57
C SER A 238 24.62 -12.30 -5.63
N LEU A 239 23.90 -13.29 -6.16
CA LEU A 239 23.04 -14.19 -5.37
C LEU A 239 23.33 -15.67 -5.62
N THR A 240 23.91 -16.06 -6.75
CA THR A 240 24.24 -17.48 -7.01
C THR A 240 25.15 -18.07 -5.94
N ASP A 241 26.14 -17.31 -5.44
CA ASP A 241 27.04 -17.72 -4.35
C ASP A 241 26.30 -17.97 -3.01
N HIS A 242 25.04 -17.54 -2.90
CA HIS A 242 24.20 -17.75 -1.72
C HIS A 242 23.29 -18.99 -1.87
N GLY A 243 23.25 -19.60 -3.05
CA GLY A 243 22.47 -20.79 -3.31
C GLY A 243 22.87 -21.94 -2.39
N ASN A 244 21.88 -22.69 -1.91
CA ASN A 244 22.02 -23.83 -0.99
C ASN A 244 22.51 -23.48 0.43
N HIS A 245 22.66 -22.20 0.79
CA HIS A 245 22.98 -21.79 2.16
C HIS A 245 21.73 -21.51 3.01
N PHE A 246 21.89 -21.66 4.32
CA PHE A 246 20.83 -21.42 5.30
C PHE A 246 20.67 -19.93 5.61
N PHE A 247 19.46 -19.52 5.98
CA PHE A 247 19.23 -18.17 6.44
C PHE A 247 19.86 -17.98 7.83
N SER A 248 20.45 -16.81 8.08
CA SER A 248 21.12 -16.46 9.33
C SER A 248 20.69 -15.07 9.80
N THR A 249 20.59 -14.92 11.12
CA THR A 249 20.22 -13.67 11.81
C THR A 249 21.17 -13.47 13.00
N LYS A 250 21.17 -12.27 13.58
CA LYS A 250 22.08 -11.93 14.70
C LYS A 250 21.98 -12.87 15.90
N ASP A 251 20.83 -13.50 16.14
CA ASP A 251 20.55 -14.41 17.25
C ASP A 251 20.47 -15.89 16.82
N ARG A 252 20.62 -16.20 15.53
CA ARG A 252 20.66 -17.57 15.02
C ARG A 252 21.63 -17.67 13.85
N ASP A 253 22.81 -18.19 14.16
CA ASP A 253 23.89 -18.41 13.22
C ASP A 253 23.78 -19.80 12.56
N ASN A 254 23.61 -19.80 11.24
CA ASN A 254 23.59 -20.99 10.41
C ASN A 254 24.55 -20.86 9.21
N ASP A 255 25.46 -19.88 9.24
CA ASP A 255 26.41 -19.66 8.16
C ASP A 255 27.65 -20.57 8.30
N GLU A 256 28.53 -20.55 7.30
CA GLU A 256 29.71 -21.44 7.25
C GLU A 256 30.99 -20.68 7.65
N SER A 257 30.83 -19.50 8.25
CA SER A 257 31.94 -18.66 8.69
C SER A 257 32.33 -19.00 10.14
N PRO A 258 33.61 -18.79 10.53
CA PRO A 258 34.01 -18.90 11.94
C PRO A 258 33.41 -17.79 12.83
N SER A 259 32.77 -16.78 12.25
CA SER A 259 32.15 -15.65 12.94
C SER A 259 30.74 -15.43 12.43
N ASN A 260 29.83 -14.97 13.28
CA ASN A 260 28.45 -14.70 12.88
C ASN A 260 28.37 -13.58 11.82
N CYS A 261 28.12 -13.95 10.56
CA CYS A 261 28.09 -13.02 9.44
C CYS A 261 26.97 -11.99 9.60
N ALA A 262 25.80 -12.40 10.13
CA ALA A 262 24.68 -11.52 10.34
C ALA A 262 25.01 -10.40 11.33
N ALA A 263 25.68 -10.73 12.44
CA ALA A 263 26.14 -9.78 13.44
C ALA A 263 27.23 -8.85 12.89
N GLN A 264 28.20 -9.41 12.15
CA GLN A 264 29.32 -8.65 11.57
C GLN A 264 28.86 -7.66 10.48
N PHE A 265 28.00 -8.11 9.56
CA PHE A 265 27.52 -7.33 8.42
C PHE A 265 26.15 -6.68 8.63
N GLN A 266 25.67 -6.68 9.89
CA GLN A 266 24.52 -5.92 10.37
C GLN A 266 23.24 -6.13 9.52
N GLY A 267 22.94 -7.38 9.20
CA GLY A 267 21.79 -7.76 8.39
C GLY A 267 21.27 -9.16 8.74
N ALA A 268 20.48 -9.72 7.83
CA ALA A 268 20.07 -11.12 7.86
C ALA A 268 19.91 -11.63 6.44
N TRP A 269 20.51 -12.77 6.15
CA TRP A 269 20.64 -13.28 4.78
C TRP A 269 20.98 -14.76 4.76
N TRP A 270 21.02 -15.33 3.56
CA TRP A 270 21.60 -16.65 3.32
C TRP A 270 23.13 -16.56 3.27
N TYR A 271 23.75 -16.22 4.39
CA TYR A 271 25.21 -16.02 4.44
C TYR A 271 25.96 -17.34 4.20
N HIS A 272 27.05 -17.25 3.43
CA HIS A 272 28.06 -18.30 3.28
C HIS A 272 29.26 -17.97 4.18
N SER A 273 30.33 -17.39 3.65
CA SER A 273 31.42 -16.80 4.46
C SER A 273 32.01 -15.53 3.80
N CYS A 274 31.30 -14.39 3.75
CA CYS A 274 29.95 -14.18 4.26
C CYS A 274 28.95 -13.85 3.14
N HIS A 275 29.24 -12.89 2.25
CA HIS A 275 28.29 -12.54 1.19
C HIS A 275 28.88 -11.89 -0.06
N SER A 276 28.14 -12.02 -1.17
CA SER A 276 28.21 -11.16 -2.34
C SER A 276 27.02 -10.19 -2.43
N SER A 277 25.91 -10.44 -1.72
CA SER A 277 24.79 -9.49 -1.53
C SER A 277 24.34 -9.37 -0.07
N ASN A 278 23.86 -8.19 0.33
CA ASN A 278 23.36 -7.93 1.68
C ASN A 278 22.18 -6.94 1.65
N LEU A 279 21.11 -7.28 0.92
CA LEU A 279 20.00 -6.34 0.68
C LEU A 279 19.19 -6.00 1.96
N ASN A 280 19.35 -6.81 2.99
CA ASN A 280 18.79 -6.60 4.32
C ASN A 280 19.77 -5.92 5.30
N GLY A 281 20.92 -5.45 4.81
CA GLY A 281 21.87 -4.68 5.60
C GLY A 281 21.36 -3.28 5.97
N ARG A 282 22.25 -2.49 6.59
CA ARG A 282 21.93 -1.14 7.04
C ARG A 282 21.68 -0.19 5.87
N TYR A 283 20.74 0.72 6.05
CA TYR A 283 20.45 1.76 5.08
C TYR A 283 21.50 2.89 5.20
N LEU A 284 22.63 2.79 4.50
CA LEU A 284 23.80 3.68 4.65
C LEU A 284 23.86 4.83 3.64
N ARG A 285 22.84 4.96 2.78
CA ARG A 285 22.62 6.11 1.89
C ARG A 285 23.77 6.41 0.91
N GLY A 286 24.09 5.46 0.04
CA GLY A 286 25.11 5.64 -1.00
C GLY A 286 26.50 5.18 -0.52
N PRO A 287 27.59 5.88 -0.89
CA PRO A 287 28.94 5.50 -0.51
C PRO A 287 29.15 5.47 1.01
N HIS A 288 29.80 4.44 1.53
CA HIS A 288 30.08 4.29 2.96
C HIS A 288 31.46 3.69 3.22
N THR A 289 32.06 4.00 4.38
CA THR A 289 33.43 3.60 4.74
C THR A 289 33.49 2.27 5.49
N SER A 290 32.39 1.84 6.10
CA SER A 290 32.29 0.55 6.79
C SER A 290 32.26 -0.59 5.78
N TYR A 291 32.97 -1.67 6.06
CA TYR A 291 33.08 -2.75 5.08
C TYR A 291 31.78 -3.59 5.02
N ALA A 292 31.13 -3.59 3.86
CA ALA A 292 30.11 -4.57 3.45
C ALA A 292 28.86 -4.71 4.35
N ASN A 293 28.54 -3.74 5.20
CA ASN A 293 27.39 -3.75 6.13
C ASN A 293 26.15 -2.95 5.66
N GLY A 294 26.23 -2.31 4.49
CA GLY A 294 25.10 -1.63 3.82
C GLY A 294 24.16 -2.54 3.01
N ILE A 295 23.21 -1.94 2.28
CA ILE A 295 22.40 -2.62 1.24
C ILE A 295 23.28 -2.80 0.00
N ASN A 296 24.07 -3.87 -0.02
CA ASN A 296 25.12 -4.06 -1.02
C ASN A 296 24.76 -5.13 -2.06
N TRP A 297 25.30 -4.96 -3.27
CA TRP A 297 25.24 -5.90 -4.39
C TRP A 297 26.58 -5.84 -5.14
N LYS A 298 27.43 -6.84 -4.92
CA LYS A 298 28.86 -6.81 -5.24
C LYS A 298 29.15 -6.51 -6.72
N SER A 299 28.38 -7.10 -7.63
CA SER A 299 28.61 -6.99 -9.08
C SER A 299 28.37 -5.59 -9.66
N TRP A 300 27.75 -4.68 -8.92
CA TRP A 300 27.56 -3.29 -9.34
C TRP A 300 28.31 -2.29 -8.44
N GLY A 301 27.86 -2.08 -7.21
CA GLY A 301 28.41 -1.10 -6.25
C GLY A 301 29.52 -1.64 -5.33
N ARG A 302 29.96 -2.90 -5.53
CA ARG A 302 30.88 -3.61 -4.63
C ARG A 302 30.34 -3.64 -3.19
N TYR A 303 31.21 -3.43 -2.21
CA TYR A 303 30.91 -3.56 -0.78
C TYR A 303 30.80 -2.22 -0.03
N ASN A 304 31.05 -1.10 -0.70
CA ASN A 304 31.15 0.23 -0.08
C ASN A 304 30.08 1.20 -0.62
N TYR A 305 29.00 0.68 -1.20
CA TYR A 305 27.85 1.47 -1.66
C TYR A 305 26.54 0.80 -1.23
N SER A 306 25.67 1.55 -0.55
CA SER A 306 24.35 1.10 -0.10
C SER A 306 23.26 1.72 -0.96
N TYR A 307 22.46 0.90 -1.64
CA TYR A 307 21.40 1.37 -2.54
C TYR A 307 20.27 2.12 -1.83
N LYS A 308 19.59 2.98 -2.61
CA LYS A 308 18.42 3.75 -2.20
C LYS A 308 17.16 2.90 -2.21
N VAL A 309 16.94 2.15 -3.30
CA VAL A 309 15.80 1.22 -3.41
C VAL A 309 16.34 -0.17 -3.61
N SER A 310 15.72 -1.13 -2.92
CA SER A 310 15.86 -2.55 -3.17
C SER A 310 14.48 -3.18 -3.09
N GLU A 311 14.09 -3.94 -4.11
CA GLU A 311 12.88 -4.74 -4.11
C GLU A 311 13.23 -6.16 -4.54
N MET A 312 12.77 -7.15 -3.78
CA MET A 312 12.82 -8.55 -4.19
C MET A 312 11.41 -9.06 -4.41
N LYS A 313 11.18 -9.65 -5.58
CA LYS A 313 9.86 -10.03 -6.02
C LYS A 313 9.89 -11.35 -6.79
N LEU A 314 8.83 -12.14 -6.63
CA LEU A 314 8.68 -13.45 -7.27
C LEU A 314 7.46 -13.48 -8.17
N ARG A 315 7.54 -14.27 -9.25
CA ARG A 315 6.41 -14.52 -10.14
C ARG A 315 6.39 -16.00 -10.50
N LEU A 316 5.22 -16.62 -10.42
CA LEU A 316 5.07 -18.02 -10.80
C LEU A 316 5.19 -18.14 -12.33
N THR A 317 6.04 -19.05 -12.81
CA THR A 317 6.30 -19.35 -14.23
C THR A 317 5.61 -20.63 -14.66
#